data_AF-X6LKN0-F1
#
_entry.id   AF-X6LKN0-F1
#
_cell.length_a   1.000
_cell.length_b   1.000
_cell.length_c   1.000
_cell.angle_alpha   90.00
_cell.angle_beta   90.00
_cell.angle_gamma   90.00
#
_symmetry.space_group_name_H-M   'P 1'
#
loop_
_entity.id
_entity.type
_entity.pdbx_description
1 polymer ?
#
loop_
_entity_poly.entity_id
_entity_poly.type
_entity_poly.pdbx_seq_one_letter_code
_entity_poly.pdbx_strand_id
1 'polypeptide(L)'
;EHICSQSNEQSNAVVIEQIDQLKQWKEGFEKILDNIPNGGLNLIHNNILKFLYKEFERQIPKCKRSHSTHRQWFIAFQLFLKLICLRRELVLEKWIANELNGFGFQTLRGNNNMQEQKIDTTDKRTKRSQNEVMTKFIKPFINTVLNQLQATETLLMMCGAKCKNCYFLCLLQQSHQQSSEVEHNCLGSHQCDQVCSRCQQSEAETKENSLPCKLQSGHETLHDCREKNHTCGKDCSLKQYGNCDDKCGLEFGHSDEIDCICNSLIHYCNANCSLSGCPNKCEINYSKEHTRHECYEKRCTKCCEIPKCGT
;
A
#
# COMPACT_ATOMS: atom_id res chain seq x y z
N GLU A 1 -18.80 -37.36 -8.55
CA GLU A 1 -17.50 -36.95 -9.11
C GLU A 1 -17.54 -35.68 -9.98
N HIS A 2 -18.70 -35.12 -10.34
CA HIS A 2 -18.77 -33.96 -11.25
C HIS A 2 -18.63 -32.55 -10.60
N ILE A 3 -18.59 -32.45 -9.26
CA ILE A 3 -18.57 -31.16 -8.53
C ILE A 3 -17.13 -30.74 -8.17
N CYS A 4 -16.18 -31.68 -8.10
CA CYS A 4 -14.79 -31.40 -7.74
C CYS A 4 -13.98 -30.81 -8.92
N SER A 5 -14.35 -31.14 -10.15
CA SER A 5 -13.65 -30.73 -11.38
C SER A 5 -13.86 -29.24 -11.71
N GLN A 6 -15.07 -28.72 -11.49
CA GLN A 6 -15.42 -27.31 -11.79
C GLN A 6 -14.69 -26.31 -10.86
N SER A 7 -14.51 -26.68 -9.58
CA SER A 7 -13.78 -25.85 -8.61
C SER A 7 -12.30 -25.67 -8.98
N ASN A 8 -11.70 -26.65 -9.65
CA ASN A 8 -10.27 -26.65 -9.98
C ASN A 8 -10.01 -25.86 -11.28
N GLU A 9 -10.90 -25.95 -12.26
CA GLU A 9 -10.83 -25.16 -13.50
C GLU A 9 -11.07 -23.67 -13.25
N GLN A 10 -12.02 -23.33 -12.38
CA GLN A 10 -12.32 -21.94 -12.01
C GLN A 10 -11.18 -21.30 -11.19
N SER A 11 -10.51 -22.09 -10.34
CA SER A 11 -9.29 -21.68 -9.62
C SER A 11 -8.13 -21.43 -10.58
N ASN A 12 -7.90 -22.32 -11.56
CA ASN A 12 -6.83 -22.17 -12.54
C ASN A 12 -7.03 -20.96 -13.47
N ALA A 13 -8.27 -20.67 -13.88
CA ALA A 13 -8.60 -19.50 -14.70
C ALA A 13 -8.27 -18.19 -13.96
N VAL A 14 -8.61 -18.10 -12.67
CA VAL A 14 -8.30 -16.93 -11.82
C VAL A 14 -6.79 -16.74 -11.65
N VAL A 15 -6.03 -17.83 -11.48
CA VAL A 15 -4.57 -17.78 -11.36
C VAL A 15 -3.92 -17.30 -12.67
N ILE A 16 -4.39 -17.79 -13.83
CA ILE A 16 -3.89 -17.35 -15.14
C ILE A 16 -4.16 -15.87 -15.36
N GLU A 17 -5.36 -15.39 -15.01
CA GLU A 17 -5.72 -13.97 -15.11
C GLU A 17 -4.82 -13.09 -14.22
N GLN A 18 -4.55 -13.53 -12.98
CA GLN A 18 -3.62 -12.83 -12.08
C GLN A 18 -2.19 -12.79 -12.64
N ILE A 19 -1.71 -13.88 -13.23
CA ILE A 19 -0.38 -13.94 -13.83
C ILE A 19 -0.27 -12.96 -15.01
N ASP A 20 -1.27 -12.91 -15.87
CA ASP A 20 -1.25 -12.00 -17.02
C ASP A 20 -1.39 -10.54 -16.61
N GLN A 21 -2.14 -10.24 -15.53
CA GLN A 21 -2.12 -8.92 -14.90
C GLN A 21 -0.74 -8.54 -14.38
N LEU A 22 -0.04 -9.46 -13.69
CA LEU A 22 1.31 -9.23 -13.18
C LEU A 22 2.33 -8.97 -14.30
N LYS A 23 2.23 -9.71 -15.42
CA LYS A 23 3.09 -9.47 -16.60
C LYS A 23 2.86 -8.08 -17.19
N GLN A 24 1.60 -7.66 -17.32
CA GLN A 24 1.27 -6.32 -17.81
C GLN A 24 1.77 -5.22 -16.86
N TRP A 25 1.67 -5.43 -15.55
CA TRP A 25 2.25 -4.49 -14.57
C TRP A 25 3.76 -4.41 -14.68
N LYS A 26 4.45 -5.54 -14.87
CA LYS A 26 5.89 -5.58 -15.08
C LYS A 26 6.31 -4.74 -16.28
N GLU A 27 5.68 -4.92 -17.45
CA GLU A 27 5.98 -4.12 -18.65
C GLU A 27 5.72 -2.63 -18.43
N GLY A 28 4.63 -2.30 -17.72
CA GLY A 28 4.32 -0.92 -17.33
C GLY A 28 5.39 -0.32 -16.41
N PHE A 29 5.85 -1.08 -15.41
CA PHE A 29 6.91 -0.66 -14.50
C PHE A 29 8.21 -0.40 -15.24
N GLU A 30 8.63 -1.31 -16.11
CA GLU A 30 9.86 -1.16 -16.91
C GLU A 30 9.82 0.13 -17.75
N LYS A 31 8.70 0.40 -18.43
CA LYS A 31 8.52 1.66 -19.18
C LYS A 31 8.60 2.90 -18.30
N ILE A 32 7.97 2.91 -17.12
CA ILE A 32 8.04 4.07 -16.22
C ILE A 32 9.49 4.27 -15.75
N LEU A 33 10.15 3.18 -15.36
CA LEU A 33 11.53 3.21 -14.91
C LEU A 33 12.44 3.77 -16.01
N ASP A 34 12.32 3.32 -17.25
CA ASP A 34 13.14 3.85 -18.36
C ASP A 34 12.98 5.36 -18.59
N ASN A 35 11.81 5.91 -18.25
CA ASN A 35 11.55 7.36 -18.32
C ASN A 35 12.03 8.13 -17.09
N ILE A 36 12.46 7.45 -16.02
CA ILE A 36 13.04 8.06 -14.82
C ILE A 36 14.57 8.10 -14.99
N PRO A 37 15.17 9.26 -15.34
CA PRO A 37 16.61 9.33 -15.55
C PRO A 37 17.38 8.99 -14.28
N ASN A 38 18.38 8.11 -14.41
CA ASN A 38 19.23 7.66 -13.31
C ASN A 38 19.94 8.80 -12.56
N GLY A 39 20.15 9.95 -13.22
CA GLY A 39 20.82 11.14 -12.63
C GLY A 39 19.92 12.34 -12.32
N GLY A 40 18.60 12.27 -12.54
CA GLY A 40 17.77 13.48 -12.62
C GLY A 40 16.57 13.61 -11.69
N LEU A 41 16.04 12.49 -11.16
CA LEU A 41 14.93 12.59 -10.21
C LEU A 41 15.49 12.80 -8.80
N ASN A 42 15.48 14.06 -8.35
CA ASN A 42 15.63 14.40 -6.96
C ASN A 42 14.38 13.87 -6.22
N LEU A 43 14.47 12.63 -5.73
CA LEU A 43 13.41 11.97 -4.97
C LEU A 43 13.20 12.60 -3.60
N ILE A 44 14.06 13.55 -3.21
CA ILE A 44 13.96 14.38 -2.01
C ILE A 44 13.12 15.62 -2.35
N HIS A 45 11.87 15.41 -2.74
CA HIS A 45 10.92 16.49 -2.94
C HIS A 45 9.57 16.12 -2.35
N ASN A 46 8.97 17.00 -1.54
CA ASN A 46 7.74 16.73 -0.78
C ASN A 46 6.52 16.33 -1.64
N ASN A 47 6.56 16.60 -2.95
CA ASN A 47 5.51 16.24 -3.90
C ASN A 47 5.83 15.01 -4.77
N ILE A 48 6.92 14.28 -4.50
CA ILE A 48 7.37 13.18 -5.35
C ILE A 48 6.32 12.07 -5.45
N LEU A 49 5.68 11.69 -4.34
CA LEU A 49 4.64 10.67 -4.32
C LEU A 49 3.46 11.04 -5.21
N LYS A 50 3.05 12.31 -5.22
CA LYS A 50 1.96 12.82 -6.06
C LYS A 50 2.34 12.80 -7.55
N PHE A 51 3.58 13.10 -7.87
CA PHE A 51 4.09 12.98 -9.25
C PHE A 51 4.13 11.52 -9.71
N LEU A 52 4.73 10.64 -8.91
CA LEU A 52 4.84 9.21 -9.20
C LEU A 52 3.46 8.54 -9.30
N TYR A 53 2.50 8.96 -8.47
CA TYR A 53 1.11 8.55 -8.56
C TYR A 53 0.52 8.83 -9.95
N LYS A 54 0.65 10.09 -10.42
CA LYS A 54 0.11 10.50 -11.73
C LYS A 54 0.77 9.75 -12.87
N GLU A 55 2.09 9.56 -12.79
CA GLU A 55 2.84 8.86 -13.82
C GLU A 55 2.48 7.37 -13.86
N PHE A 56 2.29 6.74 -12.69
CA PHE A 56 1.83 5.37 -12.57
C PHE A 56 0.45 5.18 -13.21
N GLU A 57 -0.52 6.03 -12.90
CA GLU A 57 -1.86 5.95 -13.50
C GLU A 57 -1.83 6.20 -15.02
N ARG A 58 -1.00 7.14 -15.48
CA ARG A 58 -0.85 7.46 -16.90
C ARG A 58 -0.32 6.27 -17.71
N GLN A 59 0.63 5.53 -17.15
CA GLN A 59 1.37 4.48 -17.86
C GLN A 59 0.77 3.09 -17.67
N ILE A 60 -0.06 2.91 -16.64
CA ILE A 60 -0.78 1.66 -16.37
C ILE A 60 -2.29 1.94 -16.30
N PRO A 61 -2.91 2.38 -17.42
CA PRO A 61 -4.32 2.80 -17.42
C PRO A 61 -5.28 1.65 -17.09
N LYS A 62 -4.86 0.40 -17.31
CA LYS A 62 -5.61 -0.80 -16.90
C LYS A 62 -5.63 -1.00 -15.38
N CYS A 63 -4.63 -0.48 -14.66
CA CYS A 63 -4.59 -0.44 -13.21
C CYS A 63 -5.20 0.89 -12.74
N LYS A 64 -6.46 1.14 -13.10
CA LYS A 64 -7.20 2.28 -12.56
C LYS A 64 -7.66 1.94 -11.16
N ARG A 65 -7.40 2.86 -10.22
CA ARG A 65 -7.93 2.75 -8.87
C ARG A 65 -9.45 2.96 -8.91
N SER A 66 -10.20 1.92 -8.57
CA SER A 66 -11.67 1.95 -8.50
C SER A 66 -12.15 1.40 -7.16
N HIS A 67 -13.46 1.39 -6.97
CA HIS A 67 -14.10 0.77 -5.81
C HIS A 67 -13.65 -0.67 -5.56
N SER A 68 -13.52 -1.51 -6.60
CA SER A 68 -13.19 -2.93 -6.47
C SER A 68 -11.69 -3.23 -6.47
N THR A 69 -10.86 -2.32 -6.98
CA THR A 69 -9.43 -2.57 -7.20
C THR A 69 -8.53 -1.81 -6.22
N HIS A 70 -9.08 -0.98 -5.34
CA HIS A 70 -8.28 -0.02 -4.56
C HIS A 70 -7.18 -0.65 -3.69
N ARG A 71 -7.39 -1.88 -3.19
CA ARG A 71 -6.39 -2.59 -2.37
C ARG A 71 -5.27 -3.14 -3.24
N GLN A 72 -5.61 -3.82 -4.34
CA GLN A 72 -4.65 -4.34 -5.31
C GLN A 72 -3.83 -3.19 -5.92
N TRP A 73 -4.49 -2.10 -6.26
CA TRP A 73 -3.87 -0.88 -6.75
C TRP A 73 -2.85 -0.32 -5.75
N PHE A 74 -3.22 -0.23 -4.46
CA PHE A 74 -2.31 0.25 -3.41
C PHE A 74 -1.06 -0.62 -3.31
N ILE A 75 -1.24 -1.95 -3.33
CA ILE A 75 -0.12 -2.90 -3.30
C ILE A 75 0.77 -2.73 -4.54
N ALA A 76 0.17 -2.67 -5.73
CA ALA A 76 0.89 -2.49 -6.99
C ALA A 76 1.70 -1.19 -7.00
N PHE A 77 1.11 -0.08 -6.54
CA PHE A 77 1.78 1.21 -6.46
C PHE A 77 2.92 1.17 -5.41
N GLN A 78 2.71 0.56 -4.25
CA GLN A 78 3.78 0.39 -3.24
C GLN A 78 4.95 -0.45 -3.78
N LEU A 79 4.66 -1.51 -4.55
CA LEU A 79 5.68 -2.34 -5.21
C LEU A 79 6.44 -1.55 -6.26
N PHE A 80 5.74 -0.74 -7.06
CA PHE A 80 6.37 0.15 -8.03
C PHE A 80 7.34 1.13 -7.35
N LEU A 81 6.95 1.75 -6.22
CA LEU A 81 7.82 2.63 -5.45
C LEU A 81 9.08 1.91 -4.94
N LYS A 82 8.93 0.68 -4.43
CA LYS A 82 10.07 -0.16 -4.02
C LYS A 82 11.00 -0.51 -5.19
N LEU A 83 10.42 -0.75 -6.36
CA LEU A 83 11.18 -1.09 -7.56
C LEU A 83 12.04 0.09 -8.06
N ILE A 84 11.59 1.34 -7.87
CA ILE A 84 12.42 2.53 -8.13
C ILE A 84 13.69 2.50 -7.26
N CYS A 85 13.55 2.22 -5.96
CA CYS A 85 14.68 2.12 -5.03
C CYS A 85 15.62 0.98 -5.42
N LEU A 86 15.06 -0.22 -5.65
CA LEU A 86 15.83 -1.41 -6.02
C LEU A 86 16.63 -1.21 -7.31
N ARG A 87 16.04 -0.57 -8.33
CA ARG A 87 16.75 -0.29 -9.58
C ARG A 87 17.96 0.62 -9.34
N ARG A 88 17.82 1.64 -8.50
CA ARG A 88 18.93 2.55 -8.17
C ARG A 88 20.03 1.85 -7.38
N GLU A 89 19.65 0.98 -6.46
CA GLU A 89 20.59 0.13 -5.71
C GLU A 89 21.39 -0.77 -6.67
N LEU A 90 20.73 -1.49 -7.58
CA LEU A 90 21.40 -2.35 -8.56
C LEU A 90 22.33 -1.58 -9.52
N VAL A 91 21.92 -0.38 -9.96
CA VAL A 91 22.77 0.48 -10.80
C VAL A 91 24.02 0.93 -10.03
N LEU A 92 23.85 1.31 -8.76
CA LEU A 92 24.96 1.66 -7.89
C LEU A 92 25.90 0.49 -7.66
N GLU A 93 25.39 -0.70 -7.35
CA GLU A 93 26.19 -1.91 -7.19
C GLU A 93 26.99 -2.24 -8.46
N LYS A 94 26.35 -2.16 -9.63
CA LYS A 94 27.02 -2.38 -10.92
C LYS A 94 28.11 -1.35 -11.18
N TRP A 95 27.86 -0.08 -10.87
CA TRP A 95 28.87 0.98 -10.99
C TRP A 95 30.04 0.73 -10.04
N ILE A 96 29.76 0.41 -8.76
CA ILE A 96 30.79 0.07 -7.77
C ILE A 96 31.64 -1.11 -8.27
N ALA A 97 31.01 -2.18 -8.76
CA ALA A 97 31.72 -3.35 -9.27
C ALA A 97 32.61 -3.00 -10.48
N ASN A 98 32.12 -2.19 -11.41
CA ASN A 98 32.86 -1.80 -12.60
C ASN A 98 34.05 -0.88 -12.27
N GLU A 99 33.84 0.16 -11.46
CA GLU A 99 34.89 1.09 -11.09
C GLU A 99 35.94 0.41 -10.21
N LEU A 100 35.54 -0.37 -9.21
CA LEU A 100 36.50 -1.10 -8.37
C LEU A 100 37.32 -2.12 -9.15
N ASN A 101 36.72 -2.82 -10.12
CA ASN A 101 37.47 -3.67 -11.04
C ASN A 101 38.43 -2.84 -11.90
N GLY A 102 38.02 -1.65 -12.36
CA GLY A 102 38.86 -0.71 -13.11
C GLY A 102 40.07 -0.18 -12.33
N PHE A 103 39.96 -0.09 -11.00
CA PHE A 103 41.06 0.28 -10.10
C PHE A 103 41.91 -0.92 -9.63
N GLY A 104 41.65 -2.14 -10.14
CA GLY A 104 42.40 -3.35 -9.79
C GLY A 104 42.05 -3.94 -8.41
N PHE A 105 40.91 -3.59 -7.82
CA PHE A 105 40.42 -4.24 -6.61
C PHE A 105 39.70 -5.55 -6.98
N GLN A 106 40.16 -6.68 -6.42
CA GLN A 106 39.45 -7.95 -6.55
C GLN A 106 38.15 -7.89 -5.72
N THR A 107 37.04 -8.33 -6.31
CA THR A 107 35.74 -8.40 -5.65
C THR A 107 35.81 -9.26 -4.38
N LEU A 108 35.15 -8.80 -3.31
CA LEU A 108 35.09 -9.42 -1.98
C LEU A 108 34.51 -10.86 -1.93
N ARG A 109 34.17 -11.45 -3.08
CA ARG A 109 33.43 -12.72 -3.15
C ARG A 109 34.03 -13.64 -4.22
N GLY A 110 35.22 -14.17 -3.97
CA GLY A 110 35.76 -15.25 -4.79
C GLY A 110 37.23 -15.53 -4.58
N ASN A 111 37.51 -16.52 -3.71
CA ASN A 111 38.68 -17.40 -3.66
C ASN A 111 39.54 -17.28 -2.39
N ASN A 112 39.13 -18.01 -1.35
CA ASN A 112 39.97 -18.38 -0.21
C ASN A 112 40.98 -19.50 -0.52
N ASN A 113 41.20 -19.84 -1.79
CA ASN A 113 42.17 -20.87 -2.18
C ASN A 113 43.12 -20.31 -3.25
N MET A 114 44.15 -19.60 -2.82
CA MET A 114 45.41 -19.57 -3.57
C MET A 114 46.59 -19.62 -2.61
N GLN A 115 47.25 -20.76 -2.71
CA GLN A 115 48.60 -21.11 -2.34
C GLN A 115 49.56 -19.90 -2.30
N GLU A 116 50.30 -19.81 -1.19
CA GLU A 116 51.34 -18.82 -0.93
C GLU A 116 52.38 -18.78 -2.05
N GLN A 117 52.22 -17.85 -3.00
CA GLN A 117 53.32 -17.40 -3.84
C GLN A 117 54.04 -16.24 -3.15
N LYS A 118 55.37 -16.35 -3.09
CA LYS A 118 56.30 -15.33 -2.57
C LYS A 118 55.94 -13.95 -3.10
N ILE A 119 55.36 -13.13 -2.23
CA ILE A 119 55.00 -11.74 -2.51
C ILE A 119 56.28 -10.90 -2.45
N ASP A 120 56.68 -10.37 -3.60
CA ASP A 120 57.73 -9.38 -3.74
C ASP A 120 57.38 -8.10 -2.94
N THR A 121 58.38 -7.48 -2.31
CA THR A 121 58.17 -6.39 -1.32
C THR A 121 57.46 -5.15 -1.89
N THR A 122 57.53 -4.96 -3.21
CA THR A 122 56.84 -3.91 -3.96
C THR A 122 55.31 -4.07 -3.94
N ASP A 123 54.81 -5.31 -3.89
CA ASP A 123 53.38 -5.64 -3.95
C ASP A 123 52.67 -5.40 -2.59
N LYS A 124 53.38 -5.53 -1.46
CA LYS A 124 52.84 -5.18 -0.13
C LYS A 124 52.56 -3.69 0.05
N ARG A 125 53.39 -2.82 -0.54
CA ARG A 125 53.23 -1.37 -0.43
C ARG A 125 52.01 -0.89 -1.25
N THR A 126 51.84 -1.45 -2.45
CA THR A 126 50.70 -1.19 -3.33
C THR A 126 49.38 -1.69 -2.73
N LYS A 127 49.36 -2.89 -2.13
CA LYS A 127 48.19 -3.40 -1.38
C LYS A 127 47.85 -2.53 -0.17
N ARG A 128 48.84 -2.01 0.56
CA ARG A 128 48.62 -1.14 1.72
C ARG A 128 48.02 0.21 1.31
N SER A 129 48.52 0.83 0.24
CA SER A 129 47.95 2.07 -0.30
C SER A 129 46.54 1.87 -0.89
N GLN A 130 46.29 0.76 -1.57
CA GLN A 130 44.96 0.41 -2.08
C GLN A 130 43.96 0.20 -0.93
N ASN A 131 44.34 -0.53 0.12
CA ASN A 131 43.51 -0.69 1.32
C ASN A 131 43.23 0.63 2.03
N GLU A 132 44.18 1.56 2.04
CA GLU A 132 44.01 2.89 2.62
C GLU A 132 43.03 3.74 1.81
N VAL A 133 43.11 3.73 0.47
CA VAL A 133 42.13 4.41 -0.40
C VAL A 133 40.73 3.79 -0.23
N MET A 134 40.63 2.47 -0.20
CA MET A 134 39.36 1.76 -0.04
C MET A 134 38.68 2.10 1.29
N THR A 135 39.45 2.14 2.38
CA THR A 135 38.92 2.40 3.73
C THR A 135 38.63 3.87 4.01
N LYS A 136 39.47 4.79 3.53
CA LYS A 136 39.31 6.23 3.81
C LYS A 136 38.35 6.96 2.88
N PHE A 137 38.16 6.47 1.65
CA PHE A 137 37.39 7.21 0.63
C PHE A 137 36.24 6.40 0.04
N ILE A 138 36.49 5.18 -0.44
CA ILE A 138 35.45 4.37 -1.10
C ILE A 138 34.37 3.94 -0.12
N LYS A 139 34.73 3.33 1.02
CA LYS A 139 33.75 2.84 2.01
C LYS A 139 32.84 3.95 2.56
N PRO A 140 33.35 5.11 3.00
CA PRO A 140 32.51 6.21 3.46
C PRO A 140 31.58 6.74 2.37
N PHE A 141 32.05 6.82 1.13
CA PHE A 141 31.22 7.23 -0.01
C PHE A 141 30.08 6.24 -0.25
N ILE A 142 30.37 4.94 -0.35
CA ILE A 142 29.35 3.89 -0.53
C ILE A 142 28.31 3.95 0.60
N ASN A 143 28.76 4.03 1.86
CA ASN A 143 27.87 4.13 3.01
C ASN A 143 26.97 5.38 2.94
N THR A 144 27.51 6.51 2.49
CA THR A 144 26.73 7.75 2.31
C THR A 144 25.63 7.55 1.27
N VAL A 145 25.95 6.93 0.13
CA VAL A 145 24.96 6.67 -0.93
C VAL A 145 23.91 5.65 -0.47
N LEU A 146 24.31 4.57 0.23
CA LEU A 146 23.38 3.59 0.79
C LEU A 146 22.42 4.23 1.81
N ASN A 147 22.94 5.09 2.70
CA ASN A 147 22.10 5.82 3.65
C ASN A 147 21.10 6.75 2.94
N GLN A 148 21.51 7.42 1.86
CA GLN A 148 20.61 8.23 1.04
C GLN A 148 19.55 7.39 0.32
N LEU A 149 19.89 6.20 -0.16
CA LEU A 149 18.93 5.25 -0.74
C LEU A 149 17.92 4.78 0.29
N GLN A 150 18.36 4.43 1.50
CA GLN A 150 17.48 4.02 2.59
C GLN A 150 16.56 5.16 3.05
N ALA A 151 17.08 6.38 3.14
CA ALA A 151 16.27 7.57 3.40
C ALA A 151 15.22 7.79 2.30
N THR A 152 15.60 7.60 1.04
CA THR A 152 14.69 7.69 -0.11
C THR A 152 13.61 6.62 -0.06
N GLU A 153 13.96 5.37 0.29
CA GLU A 153 12.98 4.30 0.48
C GLU A 153 11.94 4.69 1.52
N THR A 154 12.37 5.25 2.65
CA THR A 154 11.48 5.74 3.71
C THR A 154 10.56 6.87 3.23
N LEU A 155 11.06 7.80 2.40
CA LEU A 155 10.24 8.86 1.78
C LEU A 155 9.18 8.31 0.82
N LEU A 156 9.45 7.16 0.19
CA LEU A 156 8.56 6.52 -0.77
C LEU A 156 7.62 5.48 -0.14
N MET A 157 7.73 5.22 1.16
CA MET A 157 6.77 4.36 1.87
C MET A 157 5.46 5.10 2.08
N MET A 158 4.34 4.47 1.73
CA MET A 158 3.02 5.03 1.95
C MET A 158 2.48 4.70 3.35
N CYS A 159 1.60 5.56 3.85
CA CYS A 159 0.98 5.45 5.15
C CYS A 159 0.13 4.17 5.31
N GLY A 160 -0.74 3.90 4.33
CA GLY A 160 -1.58 2.70 4.32
C GLY A 160 -2.71 2.65 5.36
N ALA A 161 -2.86 3.65 6.23
CA ALA A 161 -4.00 3.76 7.15
C ALA A 161 -5.29 4.11 6.38
N LYS A 162 -6.46 3.88 6.99
CA LYS A 162 -7.75 4.25 6.40
C LYS A 162 -7.83 5.78 6.21
N CYS A 163 -8.28 6.21 5.05
CA CYS A 163 -8.54 7.61 4.75
C CYS A 163 -9.60 8.17 5.71
N LYS A 164 -9.51 9.44 6.08
CA LYS A 164 -10.52 10.07 6.94
C LYS A 164 -11.89 10.15 6.25
N ASN A 165 -11.89 10.43 4.95
CA ASN A 165 -13.11 10.75 4.20
C ASN A 165 -13.72 9.54 3.48
N CYS A 166 -13.03 8.40 3.41
CA CYS A 166 -13.51 7.20 2.72
C CYS A 166 -12.76 5.93 3.18
N TYR A 167 -13.08 4.78 2.59
CA TYR A 167 -12.51 3.48 2.99
C TYR A 167 -11.21 3.13 2.26
N PHE A 168 -10.73 4.01 1.40
CA PHE A 168 -9.47 3.83 0.69
C PHE A 168 -8.26 4.02 1.62
N LEU A 169 -7.13 3.39 1.26
CA LEU A 169 -5.88 3.55 1.99
C LEU A 169 -5.21 4.90 1.68
N CYS A 170 -4.63 5.48 2.73
CA CYS A 170 -3.90 6.74 2.73
C CYS A 170 -2.65 6.64 1.86
N LEU A 171 -2.52 7.57 0.92
CA LEU A 171 -1.39 7.64 -0.02
C LEU A 171 -0.33 8.66 0.40
N LEU A 172 -0.53 9.35 1.52
CA LEU A 172 0.50 10.21 2.10
C LEU A 172 1.69 9.37 2.57
N GLN A 173 2.84 10.02 2.73
CA GLN A 173 4.05 9.39 3.23
C GLN A 173 3.80 8.71 4.59
N GLN A 174 4.50 7.59 4.83
CA GLN A 174 4.51 6.94 6.13
C GLN A 174 4.86 7.93 7.24
N SER A 175 4.16 7.82 8.37
CA SER A 175 4.35 8.67 9.55
C SER A 175 4.09 10.18 9.32
N HIS A 176 3.34 10.57 8.28
CA HIS A 176 2.97 11.98 8.03
C HIS A 176 2.25 12.67 9.21
N GLN A 177 1.58 11.90 10.07
CA GLN A 177 0.94 12.39 11.30
C GLN A 177 1.92 12.71 12.44
N GLN A 178 3.15 12.16 12.41
CA GLN A 178 4.14 12.45 13.45
C GLN A 178 4.78 13.83 13.25
N SER A 179 4.73 14.36 12.02
CA SER A 179 5.36 15.64 11.65
C SER A 179 4.37 16.75 11.35
N SER A 180 3.07 16.47 11.28
CA SER A 180 2.04 17.46 10.94
C SER A 180 0.63 17.04 11.39
N GLU A 181 -0.28 17.99 11.61
CA GLU A 181 -1.72 17.77 11.88
C GLU A 181 -2.50 17.24 10.65
N VAL A 182 -1.80 16.72 9.64
CA VAL A 182 -2.41 16.31 8.37
C VAL A 182 -3.18 15.01 8.54
N GLU A 183 -4.45 15.06 8.18
CA GLU A 183 -5.36 13.93 8.24
C GLU A 183 -5.07 12.90 7.14
N HIS A 184 -5.43 11.64 7.38
CA HIS A 184 -5.25 10.58 6.38
C HIS A 184 -6.01 10.89 5.09
N ASN A 185 -5.28 10.97 3.98
CA ASN A 185 -5.84 11.32 2.69
C ASN A 185 -5.44 10.30 1.62
N CYS A 186 -6.43 9.77 0.89
CA CYS A 186 -6.21 8.84 -0.21
C CYS A 186 -5.88 9.51 -1.55
N LEU A 187 -5.86 10.84 -1.63
CA LEU A 187 -5.64 11.67 -2.83
C LEU A 187 -6.67 11.45 -3.95
N GLY A 188 -7.84 10.90 -3.63
CA GLY A 188 -8.92 10.61 -4.58
C GLY A 188 -10.15 11.48 -4.37
N SER A 189 -11.22 11.22 -5.12
CA SER A 189 -12.49 11.93 -5.00
C SER A 189 -13.25 11.67 -3.70
N HIS A 190 -12.89 10.60 -2.97
CA HIS A 190 -13.58 10.10 -1.78
C HIS A 190 -15.03 9.65 -1.99
N GLN A 191 -15.56 9.77 -3.22
CA GLN A 191 -16.91 9.36 -3.61
C GLN A 191 -16.89 8.02 -4.35
N CYS A 192 -17.88 7.18 -4.11
CA CYS A 192 -18.07 5.95 -4.85
C CYS A 192 -18.36 6.26 -6.33
N ASP A 193 -17.70 5.54 -7.24
CA ASP A 193 -17.84 5.71 -8.69
C ASP A 193 -18.84 4.73 -9.31
N GLN A 194 -19.55 3.97 -8.48
CA GLN A 194 -20.51 2.95 -8.90
C GLN A 194 -21.94 3.53 -9.00
N VAL A 195 -22.80 2.82 -9.72
CA VAL A 195 -24.23 3.14 -9.85
C VAL A 195 -24.99 2.52 -8.69
N CYS A 196 -26.10 3.13 -8.26
CA CYS A 196 -26.96 2.55 -7.25
C CYS A 196 -27.51 1.18 -7.70
N SER A 197 -27.31 0.16 -6.85
CA SER A 197 -27.69 -1.22 -7.14
C SER A 197 -29.19 -1.37 -7.37
N ARG A 198 -30.02 -0.61 -6.64
CA ARG A 198 -31.48 -0.69 -6.73
C ARG A 198 -32.06 0.07 -7.91
N CYS A 199 -31.51 1.25 -8.24
CA CYS A 199 -31.89 1.96 -9.46
C CYS A 199 -31.54 1.18 -10.73
N GLN A 200 -30.50 0.34 -10.69
CA GLN A 200 -30.08 -0.47 -11.82
C GLN A 200 -31.00 -1.69 -12.05
N GLN A 201 -31.66 -2.20 -11.01
CA GLN A 201 -32.51 -3.40 -11.05
C GLN A 201 -33.97 -3.11 -11.42
N SER A 202 -34.44 -1.87 -11.33
CA SER A 202 -35.81 -1.53 -11.71
C SER A 202 -35.96 -1.54 -13.23
N GLU A 203 -36.38 -2.67 -13.80
CA GLU A 203 -36.63 -2.87 -15.24
C GLU A 203 -37.69 -1.91 -15.83
N ALA A 204 -38.48 -1.24 -14.97
CA ALA A 204 -39.55 -0.33 -15.36
C ALA A 204 -39.08 1.10 -15.73
N GLU A 205 -37.81 1.44 -15.51
CA GLU A 205 -37.28 2.76 -15.84
C GLU A 205 -36.07 2.61 -16.76
N THR A 206 -36.06 3.33 -17.89
CA THR A 206 -34.94 3.39 -18.84
C THR A 206 -33.61 3.63 -18.10
N LYS A 207 -32.48 3.13 -18.65
CA LYS A 207 -31.12 3.34 -18.10
C LYS A 207 -30.79 4.80 -17.73
N GLU A 208 -31.54 5.77 -18.25
CA GLU A 208 -31.49 7.20 -17.89
C GLU A 208 -31.81 7.51 -16.42
N ASN A 209 -32.58 6.65 -15.74
CA ASN A 209 -33.01 6.90 -14.37
C ASN A 209 -32.13 6.23 -13.29
N SER A 210 -31.02 5.62 -13.72
CA SER A 210 -30.02 5.03 -12.83
C SER A 210 -29.16 6.11 -12.18
N LEU A 211 -29.37 6.34 -10.88
CA LEU A 211 -28.64 7.37 -10.13
C LEU A 211 -27.27 6.85 -9.64
N PRO A 212 -26.24 7.72 -9.58
CA PRO A 212 -24.94 7.35 -9.03
C PRO A 212 -25.01 7.09 -7.53
N CYS A 213 -24.14 6.21 -7.04
CA CYS A 213 -23.97 5.99 -5.61
C CYS A 213 -23.48 7.28 -4.91
N LYS A 214 -24.07 7.62 -3.76
CA LYS A 214 -23.68 8.78 -2.95
C LYS A 214 -22.84 8.41 -1.72
N LEU A 215 -22.46 7.14 -1.60
CA LEU A 215 -21.61 6.64 -0.51
C LEU A 215 -20.13 6.95 -0.77
N GLN A 216 -19.31 6.81 0.27
CA GLN A 216 -17.87 7.07 0.22
C GLN A 216 -17.13 5.96 -0.54
N SER A 217 -16.03 6.25 -1.24
CA SER A 217 -15.28 5.23 -2.00
C SER A 217 -14.82 4.06 -1.11
N GLY A 218 -14.95 2.83 -1.61
CA GLY A 218 -14.52 1.60 -0.95
C GLY A 218 -15.44 1.12 0.18
N HIS A 219 -16.65 1.67 0.29
CA HIS A 219 -17.66 1.14 1.21
C HIS A 219 -18.01 -0.32 0.87
N GLU A 220 -18.28 -1.17 1.85
CA GLU A 220 -18.54 -2.61 1.60
C GLU A 220 -20.03 -2.94 1.42
N THR A 221 -20.90 -1.94 1.58
CA THR A 221 -22.36 -2.08 1.53
C THR A 221 -22.92 -1.93 0.10
N LEU A 222 -24.20 -2.25 -0.08
CA LEU A 222 -24.90 -2.05 -1.37
C LEU A 222 -24.81 -0.58 -1.81
N HIS A 223 -24.64 -0.35 -3.12
CA HIS A 223 -24.56 1.00 -3.67
C HIS A 223 -25.92 1.70 -3.59
N ASP A 224 -25.95 2.87 -2.97
CA ASP A 224 -27.18 3.61 -2.70
C ASP A 224 -27.07 5.07 -3.19
N CYS A 225 -28.06 5.51 -3.95
CA CYS A 225 -28.18 6.89 -4.42
C CYS A 225 -28.68 7.85 -3.33
N ARG A 226 -29.27 7.35 -2.23
CA ARG A 226 -29.90 8.14 -1.15
C ARG A 226 -31.01 9.11 -1.59
N GLU A 227 -31.49 9.00 -2.82
CA GLU A 227 -32.48 9.92 -3.41
C GLU A 227 -33.86 9.26 -3.57
N LYS A 228 -33.92 8.00 -4.03
CA LYS A 228 -35.20 7.34 -4.39
C LYS A 228 -35.88 6.56 -3.23
N ASN A 229 -35.61 6.91 -1.97
CA ASN A 229 -36.18 6.25 -0.78
C ASN A 229 -36.21 4.72 -0.87
N HIS A 230 -35.12 4.12 -1.33
CA HIS A 230 -35.07 2.67 -1.51
C HIS A 230 -35.17 1.90 -0.19
N THR A 231 -34.67 2.50 0.89
CA THR A 231 -34.60 1.91 2.22
C THR A 231 -35.70 2.44 3.11
N CYS A 232 -36.07 1.70 4.16
CA CYS A 232 -37.11 2.17 5.10
C CYS A 232 -36.73 3.45 5.87
N GLY A 233 -35.43 3.76 5.99
CA GLY A 233 -34.94 5.02 6.58
C GLY A 233 -35.05 5.12 8.11
N LYS A 234 -35.59 4.10 8.79
CA LYS A 234 -35.56 3.97 10.26
C LYS A 234 -34.11 3.82 10.75
N ASP A 235 -33.86 4.16 12.01
CA ASP A 235 -32.54 3.98 12.63
C ASP A 235 -32.18 2.48 12.71
N CYS A 236 -30.90 2.18 12.53
CA CYS A 236 -30.37 0.84 12.77
C CYS A 236 -30.39 0.52 14.28
N SER A 237 -30.91 -0.66 14.65
CA SER A 237 -30.90 -1.17 16.02
C SER A 237 -29.48 -1.36 16.59
N LEU A 238 -28.46 -1.37 15.72
CA LEU A 238 -27.05 -1.56 16.07
C LEU A 238 -26.22 -0.26 15.98
N LYS A 239 -26.84 0.92 15.94
CA LYS A 239 -26.14 2.21 15.76
C LYS A 239 -25.05 2.54 16.79
N GLN A 240 -25.11 1.97 17.99
CA GLN A 240 -24.08 2.12 19.02
C GLN A 240 -22.74 1.43 18.67
N TYR A 241 -22.78 0.46 17.75
CA TYR A 241 -21.63 -0.33 17.35
C TYR A 241 -20.86 0.31 16.18
N GLY A 242 -19.58 -0.02 16.08
CA GLY A 242 -18.69 0.53 15.07
C GLY A 242 -19.03 -0.01 13.69
N ASN A 243 -18.70 0.76 12.65
CA ASN A 243 -18.99 0.43 11.25
C ASN A 243 -20.50 0.35 10.94
N CYS A 244 -21.38 0.91 11.77
CA CYS A 244 -22.81 1.04 11.46
C CYS A 244 -23.06 2.19 10.48
N ASP A 245 -23.98 1.99 9.53
CA ASP A 245 -24.43 3.04 8.58
C ASP A 245 -25.56 3.93 9.15
N ASP A 246 -25.85 3.81 10.45
CA ASP A 246 -26.91 4.50 11.24
C ASP A 246 -28.36 4.27 10.80
N LYS A 247 -28.59 4.03 9.51
CA LYS A 247 -29.90 3.85 8.89
C LYS A 247 -30.10 2.42 8.41
N CYS A 248 -31.32 1.95 8.55
CA CYS A 248 -31.74 0.63 8.11
C CYS A 248 -31.53 0.47 6.60
N GLY A 249 -30.92 -0.65 6.20
CA GLY A 249 -30.66 -0.99 4.80
C GLY A 249 -31.78 -1.77 4.14
N LEU A 250 -32.77 -2.23 4.93
CA LEU A 250 -33.92 -2.99 4.45
C LEU A 250 -34.82 -2.13 3.56
N GLU A 251 -35.56 -2.79 2.67
CA GLU A 251 -36.48 -2.15 1.74
C GLU A 251 -37.57 -1.36 2.45
N PHE A 252 -38.06 -0.33 1.77
CA PHE A 252 -39.21 0.43 2.24
C PHE A 252 -40.41 -0.50 2.48
N GLY A 253 -41.03 -0.41 3.66
CA GLY A 253 -42.18 -1.23 4.01
C GLY A 253 -41.86 -2.66 4.44
N HIS A 254 -40.62 -2.99 4.79
CA HIS A 254 -40.33 -4.28 5.44
C HIS A 254 -41.15 -4.46 6.72
N SER A 255 -41.49 -5.72 7.04
CA SER A 255 -42.29 -6.07 8.22
C SER A 255 -41.67 -5.49 9.51
N ASP A 256 -42.52 -4.99 10.41
CA ASP A 256 -42.11 -4.53 11.74
C ASP A 256 -41.62 -5.68 12.65
N GLU A 257 -41.85 -6.94 12.26
CA GLU A 257 -41.27 -8.11 12.93
C GLU A 257 -39.77 -8.29 12.65
N ILE A 258 -39.25 -7.61 11.62
CA ILE A 258 -37.83 -7.65 11.26
C ILE A 258 -37.16 -6.41 11.84
N ASP A 259 -36.16 -6.62 12.70
CA ASP A 259 -35.36 -5.54 13.26
C ASP A 259 -34.73 -4.69 12.15
N CYS A 260 -34.76 -3.37 12.35
CA CYS A 260 -34.14 -2.42 11.45
C CYS A 260 -32.61 -2.55 11.53
N ILE A 261 -31.99 -3.20 10.55
CA ILE A 261 -30.55 -3.40 10.50
C ILE A 261 -29.97 -2.72 9.25
N CYS A 262 -28.82 -2.07 9.39
CA CYS A 262 -28.13 -1.42 8.28
C CYS A 262 -27.40 -2.43 7.37
N ASN A 263 -26.88 -1.96 6.23
CA ASN A 263 -26.21 -2.85 5.25
C ASN A 263 -24.79 -3.27 5.64
N SER A 264 -24.28 -2.83 6.81
CA SER A 264 -22.93 -3.18 7.26
C SER A 264 -22.78 -4.67 7.52
N LEU A 265 -21.82 -5.30 6.83
CA LEU A 265 -21.54 -6.73 6.94
C LEU A 265 -21.14 -7.16 8.35
N ILE A 266 -20.37 -6.31 9.03
CA ILE A 266 -19.88 -6.54 10.38
C ILE A 266 -20.03 -5.24 11.17
N HIS A 267 -20.71 -5.33 12.31
CA HIS A 267 -20.71 -4.29 13.32
C HIS A 267 -19.62 -4.60 14.34
N TYR A 268 -18.82 -3.61 14.71
CA TYR A 268 -17.71 -3.78 15.64
C TYR A 268 -18.07 -3.35 17.05
N CYS A 269 -17.41 -3.92 18.04
CA CYS A 269 -17.60 -3.60 19.45
C CYS A 269 -17.53 -2.10 19.77
N ASN A 270 -16.67 -1.33 19.07
CA ASN A 270 -16.54 0.13 19.21
C ASN A 270 -16.00 0.63 20.56
N ALA A 271 -15.69 -0.26 21.51
CA ALA A 271 -15.00 0.10 22.74
C ALA A 271 -13.57 0.61 22.47
N ASN A 272 -12.96 1.31 23.43
CA ASN A 272 -11.57 1.74 23.31
C ASN A 272 -10.62 0.53 23.26
N CYS A 273 -9.58 0.60 22.43
CA CYS A 273 -8.54 -0.42 22.39
C CYS A 273 -7.91 -0.61 23.78
N SER A 274 -7.63 -1.85 24.16
CA SER A 274 -7.01 -2.16 25.46
C SER A 274 -5.55 -1.71 25.56
N LEU A 275 -4.91 -1.33 24.45
CA LEU A 275 -3.55 -0.81 24.45
C LEU A 275 -3.52 0.63 24.98
N SER A 276 -2.79 0.85 26.08
CA SER A 276 -2.65 2.17 26.71
C SER A 276 -2.11 3.22 25.73
N GLY A 277 -2.81 4.35 25.64
CA GLY A 277 -2.45 5.47 24.75
C GLY A 277 -2.83 5.25 23.28
N CYS A 278 -3.48 4.13 22.92
CA CYS A 278 -4.01 3.93 21.58
C CYS A 278 -5.34 4.68 21.42
N PRO A 279 -5.46 5.63 20.47
CA PRO A 279 -6.70 6.37 20.25
C PRO A 279 -7.77 5.56 19.49
N ASN A 280 -7.44 4.34 19.03
CA ASN A 280 -8.29 3.55 18.15
C ASN A 280 -9.39 2.79 18.89
N LYS A 281 -10.43 2.44 18.14
CA LYS A 281 -11.56 1.62 18.61
C LYS A 281 -11.38 0.15 18.29
N CYS A 282 -12.07 -0.70 19.04
CA CYS A 282 -12.11 -2.14 18.85
C CYS A 282 -12.80 -2.50 17.53
N GLU A 283 -12.16 -3.38 16.74
CA GLU A 283 -12.69 -3.92 15.48
C GLU A 283 -13.07 -5.40 15.59
N ILE A 284 -13.20 -5.93 16.81
CA ILE A 284 -13.79 -7.25 17.03
C ILE A 284 -15.30 -7.16 16.79
N ASN A 285 -15.87 -8.16 16.10
CA ASN A 285 -17.31 -8.25 15.84
C ASN A 285 -18.11 -8.14 17.15
N TYR A 286 -19.15 -7.30 17.17
CA TYR A 286 -19.98 -7.04 18.35
C TYR A 286 -20.61 -8.31 18.95
N SER A 287 -20.89 -9.32 18.12
CA SER A 287 -21.50 -10.58 18.57
C SER A 287 -20.51 -11.54 19.23
N LYS A 288 -19.21 -11.27 19.14
CA LYS A 288 -18.17 -12.09 19.78
C LYS A 288 -17.83 -11.52 21.15
N GLU A 289 -18.05 -12.30 22.19
CA GLU A 289 -17.56 -11.96 23.52
C GLU A 289 -16.03 -11.88 23.55
N HIS A 290 -15.51 -10.82 24.16
CA HIS A 290 -14.08 -10.62 24.37
C HIS A 290 -13.84 -9.69 25.55
N THR A 291 -12.77 -9.96 26.30
CA THR A 291 -12.33 -9.13 27.43
C THR A 291 -11.22 -8.16 27.05
N ARG A 292 -10.50 -8.44 25.95
CA ARG A 292 -9.44 -7.60 25.40
C ARG A 292 -9.91 -7.00 24.08
N HIS A 293 -9.89 -5.68 24.00
CA HIS A 293 -10.28 -4.92 22.82
C HIS A 293 -9.09 -4.68 21.90
N GLU A 294 -9.23 -5.07 20.63
CA GLU A 294 -8.17 -5.04 19.63
C GLU A 294 -8.59 -4.16 18.44
N CYS A 295 -7.70 -3.29 17.98
CA CYS A 295 -7.88 -2.44 16.80
C CYS A 295 -7.02 -2.92 15.62
N TYR A 296 -7.20 -2.35 14.42
CA TYR A 296 -6.39 -2.69 13.24
C TYR A 296 -4.89 -2.40 13.40
N GLU A 297 -4.51 -1.46 14.27
CA GLU A 297 -3.10 -1.06 14.43
C GLU A 297 -2.30 -2.19 15.08
N LYS A 298 -1.30 -2.68 14.33
CA LYS A 298 -0.38 -3.73 14.78
C LYS A 298 0.97 -3.16 15.25
N ARG A 299 1.18 -1.86 15.11
CA ARG A 299 2.41 -1.18 15.56
C ARG A 299 2.28 -0.71 17.01
N CYS A 300 3.41 -0.79 17.71
CA CYS A 300 3.53 -0.22 19.04
C CYS A 300 3.41 1.32 18.95
N THR A 301 2.48 1.90 19.70
CA THR A 301 2.31 3.35 19.80
C THR A 301 3.27 4.00 20.80
N LYS A 302 4.03 3.21 21.56
CA LYS A 302 5.04 3.72 22.50
C LYS A 302 6.33 4.04 21.77
N CYS A 303 6.96 5.17 22.12
CA CYS A 303 8.35 5.43 21.74
C CYS A 303 9.24 4.30 22.25
N CYS A 304 10.16 3.85 21.41
CA CYS A 304 11.12 2.84 21.81
C CYS A 304 12.03 3.42 22.90
N GLU A 305 12.04 2.80 24.08
CA GLU A 305 12.88 3.23 25.21
C GLU A 305 14.35 2.79 25.03
N ILE A 306 14.66 2.07 23.95
CA ILE A 306 16.03 1.67 23.60
C ILE A 306 16.78 2.90 23.06
N PRO A 307 17.91 3.30 23.69
CA PRO A 307 18.72 4.39 23.17
C PRO A 307 19.14 4.12 21.72
N LYS A 308 18.90 5.08 20.82
CA LYS A 308 19.17 5.04 19.36
C LYS A 308 18.20 4.23 18.50
N CYS A 309 17.04 3.81 19.01
CA CYS A 309 15.98 3.25 18.18
C CYS A 309 14.95 4.34 17.84
N GLY A 310 15.05 4.96 16.66
CA GLY A 310 14.08 5.98 16.20
C GLY A 310 14.66 7.25 15.55
N THR A 311 15.98 7.30 15.31
CA THR A 311 16.60 8.28 14.41
C THR A 311 16.91 7.64 13.07
#